data_AF-A0A7I0JRU9-F1
#
_entry.id   AF-A0A7I0JRU9-F1
#
_cell.length_a   1.000
_cell.length_b   1.000
_cell.length_c   1.000
_cell.angle_alpha   90.00
_cell.angle_beta   90.00
_cell.angle_gamma   90.00
#
_symmetry.space_group_name_H-M   'P 1'
#
loop_
_entity.id
_entity.type
_entity.pdbx_description
1 polymer ?
#
loop_
_entity_poly.entity_id
_entity_poly.type
_entity_poly.pdbx_seq_one_letter_code
_entity_poly.pdbx_strand_id
1 'polypeptide(L)'
;PAGCLLTVKNYTGDRLNFGLAAEKARAEGFAVEMVIVADDIALPDIAQPRGVAGTLFVHKIAGHLSEAGHDLASVAAAARAAAKDIVSLGISLSSCSIPGQAHEDRFGADDGELGLGI
;
A
#
# COMPACT_ATOMS: atom_id res chain seq x y z
N PRO A 1 9.45 6.56 23.75
CA PRO A 1 8.89 5.40 22.99
C PRO A 1 9.71 5.14 21.72
N ALA A 2 9.72 3.92 21.19
CA ALA A 2 10.54 3.52 20.02
C ALA A 2 10.06 4.12 18.68
N GLY A 3 8.86 4.73 18.65
CA GLY A 3 8.25 5.30 17.46
C GLY A 3 7.35 4.32 16.69
N CYS A 4 6.82 4.74 15.54
CA CYS A 4 5.90 3.95 14.73
C CYS A 4 6.13 4.20 13.22
N LEU A 5 6.06 3.14 12.42
CA LEU A 5 6.08 3.20 10.96
C LEU A 5 4.68 2.95 10.39
N LEU A 6 4.15 3.91 9.64
CA LEU A 6 2.93 3.76 8.86
C LEU A 6 3.28 3.26 7.46
N THR A 7 2.85 2.04 7.11
CA THR A 7 2.93 1.52 5.74
C THR A 7 1.58 1.68 5.07
N VAL A 8 1.49 2.58 4.08
CA VAL A 8 0.23 3.07 3.53
C VAL A 8 0.17 2.75 2.04
N LYS A 9 -0.91 2.10 1.58
CA LYS A 9 -1.14 1.85 0.15
C LYS A 9 -1.45 3.17 -0.55
N ASN A 10 -1.04 3.32 -1.81
CA ASN A 10 -1.18 4.57 -2.55
C ASN A 10 -2.62 4.81 -3.08
N TYR A 11 -3.57 4.96 -2.15
CA TYR A 11 -4.93 5.43 -2.40
C TYR A 11 -5.12 6.81 -1.78
N THR A 12 -5.84 7.70 -2.46
CA THR A 12 -6.03 9.09 -2.02
C THR A 12 -6.60 9.18 -0.60
N GLY A 13 -7.63 8.38 -0.30
CA GLY A 13 -8.24 8.34 1.03
C GLY A 13 -7.25 7.91 2.11
N ASP A 14 -6.46 6.87 1.84
CA ASP A 14 -5.45 6.35 2.77
C ASP A 14 -4.37 7.42 3.03
N ARG A 15 -3.83 8.02 1.99
CA ARG A 15 -2.77 9.04 2.11
C ARG A 15 -3.21 10.28 2.88
N LEU A 16 -4.42 10.77 2.62
CA LEU A 16 -4.93 11.95 3.32
C LEU A 16 -5.21 11.63 4.80
N ASN A 17 -5.87 10.51 5.09
CA ASN A 17 -6.24 10.15 6.46
C ASN A 17 -5.00 9.79 7.31
N PHE A 18 -4.10 8.95 6.81
CA PHE A 18 -2.88 8.57 7.53
C PHE A 18 -1.86 9.72 7.57
N GLY A 19 -1.79 10.56 6.54
CA GLY A 19 -0.97 11.77 6.57
C GLY A 19 -1.40 12.72 7.68
N LEU A 20 -2.69 13.01 7.79
CA LEU A 20 -3.24 13.82 8.88
C LEU A 20 -3.01 13.19 10.25
N ALA A 21 -3.18 11.87 10.37
CA ALA A 21 -2.91 11.14 11.61
C ALA A 21 -1.43 11.23 12.01
N ALA A 22 -0.51 11.08 11.06
CA ALA A 22 0.93 11.21 11.31
C ALA A 22 1.32 12.61 11.78
N GLU A 23 0.78 13.67 11.14
CA GLU A 23 1.02 15.05 11.57
C GLU A 23 0.52 15.32 12.99
N LYS A 24 -0.69 14.86 13.32
CA LYS A 24 -1.23 14.97 14.69
C LYS A 24 -0.37 14.23 15.71
N ALA A 25 0.02 12.99 15.41
CA ALA A 25 0.88 12.19 16.30
C ALA A 25 2.25 12.86 16.52
N ARG A 26 2.85 13.44 15.48
CA ARG A 26 4.10 14.21 15.61
C ARG A 26 3.92 15.44 16.48
N ALA A 27 2.81 16.17 16.34
CA ALA A 27 2.50 17.33 17.18
C ALA A 27 2.31 16.96 18.66
N GLU A 28 1.87 15.73 18.95
CA GLU A 28 1.79 15.17 20.31
C GLU A 28 3.13 14.61 20.83
N GLY A 29 4.21 14.70 20.05
CA GLY A 29 5.56 14.27 20.44
C GLY A 29 5.90 12.80 20.12
N PHE A 30 5.07 12.11 19.32
CA PHE A 30 5.39 10.76 18.86
C PHE A 30 6.29 10.78 17.62
N ALA A 31 7.33 9.95 17.62
CA ALA A 31 8.13 9.70 16.42
C ALA A 31 7.34 8.81 15.46
N VAL A 32 6.98 9.35 14.29
CA VAL A 32 6.20 8.64 13.26
C VAL A 32 6.84 8.81 11.89
N GLU A 33 7.12 7.70 11.24
CA GLU A 33 7.54 7.62 9.84
C GLU A 33 6.40 7.09 8.97
N MET A 34 6.39 7.47 7.69
CA MET A 34 5.39 6.99 6.73
C MET A 34 6.04 6.57 5.43
N VAL A 35 5.64 5.40 4.93
CA VAL A 35 6.05 4.85 3.64
C VAL A 35 4.81 4.59 2.80
N ILE A 36 4.82 5.11 1.58
CA ILE A 36 3.78 4.86 0.58
C ILE A 36 4.21 3.69 -0.29
N VAL A 37 3.33 2.69 -0.44
CA VAL A 37 3.53 1.55 -1.34
C VAL A 37 2.71 1.78 -2.61
N ALA A 38 3.38 1.74 -3.75
CA ALA A 38 2.86 2.04 -5.08
C ALA A 38 3.40 1.02 -6.10
N ASP A 39 3.20 -0.27 -5.83
CA ASP A 39 3.82 -1.39 -6.52
C ASP A 39 3.09 -1.81 -7.81
N ASP A 40 1.86 -1.35 -8.05
CA ASP A 40 1.09 -1.76 -9.22
C ASP A 40 1.59 -1.15 -10.53
N ILE A 41 2.01 -1.99 -11.48
CA ILE A 41 2.55 -1.56 -12.78
C ILE A 41 1.53 -1.63 -13.93
N ALA A 42 0.26 -1.93 -13.65
CA ALA A 42 -0.72 -2.16 -14.70
C ALA A 42 -1.05 -0.91 -15.55
N LEU A 43 -0.88 0.28 -14.98
CA LEU A 43 -1.19 1.54 -15.62
C LEU A 43 0.09 2.39 -15.71
N PRO A 44 0.85 2.34 -16.81
CA PRO A 44 2.16 2.98 -16.89
C PRO A 44 2.11 4.51 -16.88
N ASP A 45 1.00 5.11 -17.33
CA ASP A 45 0.87 6.56 -17.51
C ASP A 45 0.25 7.29 -16.31
N ILE A 46 -0.10 6.58 -15.23
CA ILE A 46 -0.65 7.24 -14.03
C ILE A 46 0.46 7.81 -13.16
N ALA A 47 0.28 9.05 -12.73
CA ALA A 47 1.25 9.72 -11.87
C ALA A 47 1.41 9.07 -10.48
N GLN A 48 0.42 8.26 -10.06
CA GLN A 48 0.35 7.68 -8.72
C GLN A 48 -0.09 6.21 -8.83
N PRO A 49 0.86 5.27 -9.02
CA PRO A 49 0.55 3.84 -9.11
C PRO A 49 -0.13 3.32 -7.84
N ARG A 50 -1.08 2.39 -7.95
CA ARG A 50 -1.79 1.84 -6.79
C ARG A 50 -0.85 1.02 -5.90
N GLY A 51 -1.15 0.96 -4.61
CA GLY A 51 -0.53 -0.01 -3.72
C GLY A 51 -1.39 -1.27 -3.64
N VAL A 52 -0.85 -2.43 -4.00
CA VAL A 52 -1.58 -3.70 -4.06
C VAL A 52 -0.85 -4.78 -3.27
N ALA A 53 -0.79 -6.02 -3.77
CA ALA A 53 -0.30 -7.19 -3.05
C ALA A 53 1.15 -7.06 -2.54
N GLY A 54 2.02 -6.32 -3.24
CA GLY A 54 3.42 -6.12 -2.87
C GLY A 54 3.61 -5.46 -1.52
N THR A 55 2.59 -4.74 -1.03
CA THR A 55 2.54 -4.19 0.33
C THR A 55 2.84 -5.24 1.42
N LEU A 56 2.43 -6.50 1.21
CA LEU A 56 2.70 -7.59 2.16
C LEU A 56 4.20 -7.84 2.35
N PHE A 57 5.01 -7.72 1.30
CA PHE A 57 6.46 -7.90 1.40
C PHE A 57 7.13 -6.73 2.12
N VAL A 58 6.62 -5.50 1.92
CA VAL A 58 7.07 -4.33 2.69
C VAL A 58 6.80 -4.53 4.19
N HIS A 59 5.60 -5.00 4.54
CA HIS A 59 5.27 -5.37 5.93
C HIS A 59 6.22 -6.42 6.49
N LYS A 60 6.54 -7.48 5.72
CA LYS A 60 7.40 -8.56 6.19
C LYS A 60 8.84 -8.11 6.47
N ILE A 61 9.37 -7.24 5.62
CA ILE A 61 10.73 -6.69 5.76
C ILE A 61 10.79 -5.72 6.94
N ALA A 62 9.85 -4.76 6.99
CA ALA A 62 9.77 -3.80 8.09
C ALA A 62 9.53 -4.49 9.43
N GLY A 63 8.62 -5.47 9.46
CA GLY A 63 8.30 -6.27 10.64
C GLY A 63 9.51 -7.04 11.16
N HIS A 64 10.29 -7.67 10.27
CA HIS A 64 11.51 -8.37 10.67
C HIS A 64 12.55 -7.44 11.33
N LEU A 65 12.82 -6.28 10.73
CA LEU A 65 13.77 -5.32 11.28
C LEU A 65 13.29 -4.72 12.61
N SER A 66 11.99 -4.44 12.72
CA SER A 66 11.36 -3.99 13.96
C SER A 66 11.49 -5.04 15.07
N GLU A 67 11.19 -6.31 14.77
CA GLU A 67 11.33 -7.44 15.70
C GLU A 67 12.79 -7.66 16.13
N ALA A 68 13.73 -7.47 15.21
CA ALA A 68 15.17 -7.54 15.49
C ALA A 68 15.72 -6.32 16.27
N GLY A 69 14.87 -5.35 16.63
CA GLY A 69 15.22 -4.21 17.48
C GLY A 69 15.93 -3.05 16.76
N HIS A 70 15.83 -2.97 15.44
CA HIS A 70 16.35 -1.82 14.69
C HIS A 70 15.56 -0.54 15.01
N ASP A 71 16.22 0.61 14.87
CA ASP A 71 15.58 1.91 15.08
C ASP A 71 14.57 2.25 13.97
N LEU A 72 13.66 3.19 14.27
CA LEU A 72 12.60 3.60 13.34
C LEU A 72 13.15 4.07 11.98
N ALA A 73 14.29 4.77 11.98
CA ALA A 73 14.91 5.28 10.77
C ALA A 73 15.40 4.15 9.85
N SER A 74 16.04 3.13 10.41
CA SER A 74 16.52 1.95 9.68
C SER A 74 15.35 1.13 9.14
N VAL A 75 14.31 0.91 9.94
CA VAL A 75 13.10 0.21 9.51
C VAL A 75 12.42 0.97 8.37
N ALA A 76 12.27 2.30 8.48
CA ALA A 76 11.68 3.14 7.44
C ALA A 76 12.52 3.12 6.15
N ALA A 77 13.85 3.21 6.25
CA ALA A 77 14.74 3.17 5.10
C ALA A 77 14.62 1.86 4.32
N ALA A 78 14.63 0.71 5.02
CA ALA A 78 14.45 -0.59 4.39
C ALA A 78 13.05 -0.77 3.78
N ALA A 79 12.00 -0.27 4.45
CA ALA A 79 10.65 -0.29 3.92
C ALA A 79 10.51 0.54 2.63
N ARG A 80 11.13 1.73 2.57
CA ARG A 80 11.17 2.56 1.35
C ARG A 80 11.95 1.88 0.22
N ALA A 81 13.07 1.24 0.53
CA ALA A 81 13.86 0.51 -0.46
C ALA A 81 13.04 -0.67 -1.03
N ALA A 82 12.42 -1.47 -0.17
CA ALA A 82 11.53 -2.56 -0.59
C ALA A 82 10.37 -2.04 -1.44
N ALA A 83 9.68 -0.99 -1.00
CA ALA A 83 8.55 -0.41 -1.74
C ALA A 83 8.93 0.12 -3.13
N LYS A 84 10.19 0.51 -3.33
CA LYS A 84 10.71 0.96 -4.63
C LYS A 84 10.97 -0.22 -5.59
N ASP A 85 11.44 -1.34 -5.08
CA ASP A 85 11.90 -2.48 -5.90
C ASP A 85 10.79 -3.52 -6.15
N ILE A 86 9.73 -3.53 -5.34
CA ILE A 86 8.59 -4.43 -5.50
C ILE A 86 7.64 -3.91 -6.57
N VAL A 87 7.29 -4.79 -7.52
CA VAL A 87 6.29 -4.56 -8.56
C VAL A 87 5.23 -5.65 -8.55
N SER A 88 4.01 -5.29 -8.91
CA SER A 88 2.84 -6.17 -8.97
C SER A 88 2.02 -5.93 -10.24
N LEU A 89 1.50 -7.00 -10.83
CA LEU A 89 0.57 -6.95 -11.95
C LEU A 89 -0.54 -7.98 -11.71
N GLY A 90 -1.80 -7.54 -11.74
CA GLY A 90 -2.97 -8.39 -11.52
C GLY A 90 -3.82 -8.58 -12.78
N ILE A 91 -4.57 -9.66 -12.82
CA ILE A 91 -5.62 -9.93 -13.83
C ILE A 91 -6.87 -10.45 -13.12
N SER A 92 -8.03 -10.05 -13.60
CA SER A 92 -9.33 -10.48 -13.07
C SER A 92 -10.20 -11.06 -14.18
N LEU A 93 -10.93 -12.14 -13.85
CA LEU A 93 -11.90 -12.81 -14.74
C LEU A 93 -13.36 -12.46 -14.38
N SER A 94 -13.57 -11.80 -13.24
CA SER A 94 -14.85 -11.33 -12.74
C SER A 94 -14.63 -10.09 -11.87
N SER A 95 -15.66 -9.25 -11.73
CA SER A 95 -15.67 -8.16 -10.75
C SER A 95 -15.93 -8.72 -9.34
N CYS A 96 -15.67 -7.91 -8.31
CA CYS A 96 -16.08 -8.26 -6.95
C CYS A 96 -17.53 -7.85 -6.69
N SER A 97 -18.25 -8.65 -5.91
CA SER A 97 -19.60 -8.29 -5.44
C SER A 97 -19.50 -7.45 -4.17
N ILE A 98 -19.95 -6.20 -4.23
CA ILE A 98 -20.01 -5.32 -3.06
C ILE A 98 -21.37 -5.53 -2.35
N PRO A 99 -21.39 -5.93 -1.07
CA PRO A 99 -22.65 -6.12 -0.33
C PRO A 99 -23.55 -4.88 -0.37
N GLY A 100 -24.82 -5.08 -0.74
CA GLY A 100 -25.80 -4.00 -0.88
C GLY A 100 -25.79 -3.29 -2.24
N GLN A 101 -24.90 -3.66 -3.16
CA GLN A 101 -24.91 -3.22 -4.55
C GLN A 101 -25.34 -4.36 -5.47
N ALA A 102 -25.99 -4.02 -6.59
CA ALA A 102 -26.24 -5.01 -7.64
C ALA A 102 -24.91 -5.49 -8.20
N HIS A 103 -24.83 -6.79 -8.54
CA HIS A 103 -23.63 -7.31 -9.19
C HIS A 103 -23.47 -6.69 -10.58
N GLU A 104 -22.27 -6.24 -10.90
CA GLU A 104 -21.92 -5.72 -12.22
C GLU A 104 -21.18 -6.79 -13.03
N ASP A 105 -21.84 -7.36 -14.03
CA ASP A 105 -21.21 -8.20 -15.05
C ASP A 105 -20.40 -7.32 -16.01
N ARG A 106 -19.17 -7.01 -15.60
CA ARG A 106 -18.24 -6.16 -16.37
C ARG A 106 -17.56 -6.89 -17.53
N PHE A 107 -17.56 -8.22 -17.54
CA PHE A 107 -16.79 -9.06 -18.46
C PHE A 107 -17.67 -10.07 -19.18
N GLY A 108 -17.39 -10.35 -20.46
CA GLY A 108 -17.93 -11.52 -21.15
C GLY A 108 -17.32 -12.82 -20.61
N ALA A 109 -17.90 -13.96 -21.00
CA ALA A 109 -17.48 -15.28 -20.51
C ALA A 109 -16.01 -15.64 -20.85
N ASP A 110 -15.46 -15.04 -21.90
CA ASP A 110 -14.09 -15.28 -22.39
C ASP A 110 -13.18 -14.05 -22.23
N ASP A 111 -13.62 -13.03 -21.48
CA ASP A 111 -12.87 -11.80 -21.25
C ASP A 111 -12.11 -11.84 -19.92
N GLY A 112 -11.05 -11.02 -19.83
CA GLY A 112 -10.35 -10.73 -18.58
C GLY A 112 -9.79 -9.31 -18.59
N GLU A 113 -9.73 -8.68 -17.43
CA GLU A 113 -9.18 -7.33 -17.26
C GLU A 113 -7.79 -7.41 -16.63
N LEU A 114 -6.78 -7.04 -17.42
CA LEU A 114 -5.44 -6.80 -16.90
C LEU A 114 -5.43 -5.46 -16.17
N GLY A 115 -5.00 -5.47 -14.91
CA GLY A 115 -4.90 -4.25 -14.12
C GLY A 115 -6.17 -3.83 -13.40
N LEU A 116 -7.14 -4.72 -13.20
CA LEU A 116 -8.23 -4.43 -12.26
C LEU A 116 -7.61 -4.25 -10.86
N GLY A 117 -8.03 -3.18 -10.17
CA GLY A 117 -7.54 -2.86 -8.83
C GLY A 117 -8.12 -3.77 -7.75
N ILE A 118 -7.68 -3.56 -6.51
CA ILE A 118 -8.27 -4.16 -5.31
C ILE A 118 -9.33 -3.26 -4.67
#